data_AF-A0AAW1TZ11-F1
#
_entry.id   AF-A0AAW1TZ11-F1
#
_cell.length_a   1.000
_cell.length_b   1.000
_cell.length_c   1.000
_cell.angle_alpha   90.00
_cell.angle_beta   90.00
_cell.angle_gamma   90.00
#
_symmetry.space_group_name_H-M   'P 1'
#
loop_
_entity.id
_entity.type
_entity.pdbx_description
1 polymer ?
#
loop_
_entity_poly.entity_id
_entity_poly.type
_entity_poly.pdbx_seq_one_letter_code
_entity_poly.pdbx_strand_id
1 'polypeptide(L)'
;MSLSANYTKFSIEVSQGKVSGNLDTPEGGFDAIMQAIVCKKVIGWRDKARHLLVFSTDADFHIAGDGKLTGVMLPNDAKCHMSNDEYRGSLTYDYPSVSHLNYVAKKNNINLIFAIVNTTEGKSQRQIAAQKTWGGNLLDSYIELTKNIENSNVGALNRDSENVIDLVLQNYNKIVDSVVIDINSKETIDVKLTSNCTRPIERGCSDLHLGEKVKFTAVITPMTCKGYDGKPITLTLKPEALDESLTIELNLICGCDCESPGNSYYLQNSTECKNLGDLVCGVCKCLPGTMGEHCDCDERDLYSTKCIQSPGAPVCSGLGDCICGKCECYKRTSKDEVISGKYCQCNNYSCNQKNGLLCSGKGECSCGKCICDAGWNGVACDCQEGNSTCIDSRNSFEVCSGRGTCKCGKCECSETYFTGSYCEVSTKDRCTELRNCVDCKVFILDLSRVRNVMQNVQSIPSKKKTKSVKTTRTRVQKHANILMKKLVWFDISTVVIGINISLSMCRRKSRVPQML
;
A
#
# COMPACT_ATOMS: atom_id res chain seq x y z
N MET A 1 18.12 -28.16 29.44
CA MET A 1 19.38 -28.29 28.67
C MET A 1 19.62 -27.03 27.84
N SER A 2 20.84 -26.48 27.87
CA SER A 2 21.30 -25.40 26.98
C SER A 2 21.75 -25.94 25.61
N LEU A 3 21.81 -25.05 24.60
CA LEU A 3 22.32 -25.38 23.26
C LEU A 3 23.75 -25.95 23.32
N SER A 4 23.97 -27.02 22.56
CA SER A 4 25.22 -27.78 22.54
C SER A 4 25.38 -28.55 21.23
N ALA A 5 26.62 -28.79 20.80
CA ALA A 5 26.92 -29.65 19.65
C ALA A 5 26.78 -31.16 19.97
N ASN A 6 26.62 -31.54 21.23
CA ASN A 6 26.51 -32.94 21.65
C ASN A 6 25.06 -33.46 21.51
N TYR A 7 24.75 -34.02 20.34
CA TYR A 7 23.43 -34.63 20.07
C TYR A 7 23.12 -35.85 20.96
N THR A 8 24.14 -36.57 21.42
CA THR A 8 23.96 -37.72 22.33
C THR A 8 23.44 -37.24 23.70
N LYS A 9 23.96 -36.11 24.20
CA LYS A 9 23.42 -35.47 25.41
C LYS A 9 21.94 -35.11 25.23
N PHE A 10 21.57 -34.50 24.11
CA PHE A 10 20.17 -34.18 23.81
C PHE A 10 19.27 -35.43 23.85
N SER A 11 19.69 -36.53 23.20
CA SER A 11 18.93 -37.78 23.23
C SER A 11 18.74 -38.36 24.63
N ILE A 12 19.75 -38.25 25.51
CA ILE A 12 19.68 -38.71 26.90
C ILE A 12 18.70 -37.85 27.70
N GLU A 13 18.85 -36.53 27.63
CA GLU A 13 18.02 -35.56 28.37
C GLU A 13 16.53 -35.68 27.97
N VAL A 14 16.24 -35.83 26.67
CA VAL A 14 14.87 -36.08 26.17
C VAL A 14 14.32 -37.41 26.69
N SER A 15 15.12 -38.48 26.70
CA SER A 15 14.68 -39.79 27.22
C SER A 15 14.41 -39.81 28.73
N GLN A 16 14.95 -38.84 29.47
CA GLN A 16 14.74 -38.65 30.91
C GLN A 16 13.61 -37.67 31.23
N GLY A 17 13.07 -36.97 30.22
CA GLY A 17 11.96 -36.05 30.35
C GLY A 17 10.71 -36.74 30.90
N LYS A 18 10.08 -36.13 31.90
CA LYS A 18 8.81 -36.61 32.47
C LYS A 18 7.65 -35.79 31.91
N VAL A 19 6.57 -36.46 31.56
CA VAL A 19 5.30 -35.83 31.17
C VAL A 19 4.55 -35.41 32.44
N SER A 20 3.92 -34.24 32.40
CA SER A 20 3.01 -33.72 33.44
C SER A 20 1.59 -33.62 32.87
N GLY A 21 0.63 -33.11 33.64
CA GLY A 21 -0.71 -32.80 33.16
C GLY A 21 -1.30 -31.53 33.78
N ASN A 22 -2.18 -30.87 33.05
CA ASN A 22 -3.01 -29.74 33.44
C ASN A 22 -4.50 -30.17 33.56
N LEU A 23 -5.36 -29.23 33.96
CA LEU A 23 -6.79 -29.49 34.21
C LEU A 23 -7.68 -29.06 33.04
N ASP A 24 -7.31 -27.95 32.40
CA ASP A 24 -7.93 -27.35 31.23
C ASP A 24 -7.19 -27.71 29.94
N THR A 25 -7.78 -27.39 28.79
CA THR A 25 -7.21 -27.75 27.48
C THR A 25 -6.05 -26.84 27.03
N PRO A 26 -6.13 -25.50 27.14
CA PRO A 26 -5.05 -24.64 26.66
C PRO A 26 -3.78 -24.77 27.51
N GLU A 27 -2.62 -24.57 26.88
CA GLU A 27 -1.32 -24.64 27.54
C GLU A 27 -0.65 -23.27 27.66
N GLY A 28 0.16 -23.10 28.72
CA GLY A 28 1.02 -21.93 28.94
C GLY A 28 2.24 -21.82 28.01
N GLY A 29 2.18 -22.40 26.80
CA GLY A 29 3.31 -22.50 25.87
C GLY A 29 3.90 -21.16 25.46
N PHE A 30 3.11 -20.09 25.48
CA PHE A 30 3.55 -18.72 25.18
C PHE A 30 4.55 -18.16 26.19
N ASP A 31 4.46 -18.52 27.47
CA ASP A 31 5.48 -18.18 28.47
C ASP A 31 6.79 -18.93 28.19
N ALA A 32 6.70 -20.22 27.81
CA ALA A 32 7.88 -21.01 27.45
C ALA A 32 8.60 -20.43 26.22
N ILE A 33 7.85 -20.01 25.19
CA ILE A 33 8.41 -19.28 24.04
C ILE A 33 9.08 -17.98 24.50
N MET A 34 8.40 -17.14 25.29
CA MET A 34 8.95 -15.87 25.76
C MET A 34 10.27 -16.08 26.53
N GLN A 35 10.28 -16.97 27.52
CA GLN A 35 11.46 -17.28 28.32
C GLN A 35 12.60 -17.86 27.46
N ALA A 36 12.31 -18.75 26.51
CA ALA A 36 13.30 -19.29 25.59
C ALA A 36 13.97 -18.20 24.73
N ILE A 37 13.26 -17.13 24.38
CA ILE A 37 13.80 -16.00 23.62
C ILE A 37 14.66 -15.08 24.50
N VAL A 38 14.14 -14.67 25.66
CA VAL A 38 14.78 -13.61 26.48
C VAL A 38 15.90 -14.14 27.37
N CYS A 39 15.87 -15.42 27.77
CA CYS A 39 16.91 -16.05 28.58
C CYS A 39 18.16 -16.47 27.78
N LYS A 40 18.70 -15.56 26.95
CA LYS A 40 19.81 -15.84 26.01
C LYS A 40 20.99 -16.62 26.60
N LYS A 41 21.41 -16.28 27.81
CA LYS A 41 22.54 -16.93 28.50
C LYS A 41 22.23 -18.34 29.02
N VAL A 42 20.97 -18.60 29.38
CA VAL A 42 20.53 -19.92 29.89
C VAL A 42 20.32 -20.88 28.72
N ILE A 43 19.69 -20.41 27.64
CA ILE A 43 19.47 -21.19 26.43
C ILE A 43 20.76 -21.34 25.61
N GLY A 44 21.62 -20.33 25.58
CA GLY A 44 22.90 -20.35 24.86
C GLY A 44 22.79 -19.94 23.39
N TRP A 45 21.91 -19.00 23.05
CA TRP A 45 21.82 -18.44 21.70
C TRP A 45 23.17 -17.84 21.27
N ARG A 46 23.59 -18.09 20.02
CA ARG A 46 24.90 -17.66 19.48
C ARG A 46 24.71 -16.43 18.62
N ASP A 47 25.40 -15.34 18.92
CA ASP A 47 25.22 -14.04 18.23
C ASP A 47 25.33 -14.12 16.68
N LYS A 48 26.15 -15.03 16.14
CA LYS A 48 26.33 -15.22 14.69
C LYS A 48 25.71 -16.54 14.22
N ALA A 49 24.41 -16.70 14.42
CA ALA A 49 23.65 -17.84 13.94
C ALA A 49 22.19 -17.46 13.63
N ARG A 50 21.56 -18.17 12.68
CA ARG A 50 20.11 -18.18 12.56
C ARG A 50 19.53 -18.92 13.76
N HIS A 51 18.58 -18.31 14.46
CA HIS A 51 17.90 -18.92 15.60
C HIS A 51 16.59 -19.56 15.15
N LEU A 52 16.45 -20.87 15.33
CA LEU A 52 15.20 -21.60 15.10
C LEU A 52 14.66 -22.05 16.47
N LEU A 53 13.43 -21.66 16.78
CA LEU A 53 12.72 -22.11 17.99
C LEU A 53 11.52 -22.96 17.54
N VAL A 54 11.66 -24.28 17.71
CA VAL A 54 10.61 -25.25 17.41
C VAL A 54 9.71 -25.38 18.64
N PHE A 55 8.43 -25.08 18.47
CA PHE A 55 7.40 -25.22 19.49
C PHE A 55 6.41 -26.31 19.03
N SER A 56 6.29 -27.39 19.81
CA SER A 56 5.44 -28.54 19.50
C SER A 56 4.39 -28.76 20.58
N THR A 57 3.13 -28.91 20.19
CA THR A 57 2.00 -29.21 21.09
C THR A 57 0.85 -29.85 20.31
N ASP A 58 -0.05 -30.54 21.03
CA ASP A 58 -1.34 -31.03 20.57
C ASP A 58 -2.54 -30.25 21.14
N ALA A 59 -2.28 -29.11 21.79
CA ALA A 59 -3.24 -28.26 22.47
C ALA A 59 -3.26 -26.78 22.00
N ASP A 60 -4.35 -26.09 22.31
CA ASP A 60 -4.48 -24.63 22.16
C ASP A 60 -3.57 -23.89 23.17
N PHE A 61 -3.46 -22.56 23.04
CA PHE A 61 -2.55 -21.74 23.83
C PHE A 61 -3.30 -20.70 24.67
N HIS A 62 -2.78 -20.41 25.86
CA HIS A 62 -3.19 -19.23 26.63
C HIS A 62 -2.59 -17.93 26.09
N ILE A 63 -3.31 -16.83 26.30
CA ILE A 63 -2.90 -15.47 25.90
C ILE A 63 -3.03 -14.47 27.05
N ALA A 64 -2.37 -13.31 26.90
CA ALA A 64 -2.52 -12.17 27.82
C ALA A 64 -4.01 -11.86 28.10
N GLY A 65 -4.37 -11.81 29.38
CA GLY A 65 -5.73 -11.69 29.88
C GLY A 65 -6.23 -12.96 30.57
N ASP A 66 -5.74 -14.15 30.20
CA ASP A 66 -6.21 -15.43 30.77
C ASP A 66 -5.75 -15.60 32.23
N GLY A 67 -4.55 -15.12 32.60
CA GLY A 67 -4.04 -15.16 33.98
C GLY A 67 -4.93 -14.43 34.99
N LYS A 68 -5.81 -13.53 34.53
CA LYS A 68 -6.84 -12.89 35.37
C LYS A 68 -7.76 -13.90 36.06
N LEU A 69 -8.01 -15.06 35.45
CA LEU A 69 -8.84 -16.14 36.04
C LEU A 69 -8.15 -16.81 37.23
N THR A 70 -6.82 -16.80 37.29
CA THR A 70 -6.01 -17.37 38.38
C THR A 70 -5.48 -16.30 39.35
N GLY A 71 -5.86 -15.03 39.16
CA GLY A 71 -5.42 -13.89 39.97
C GLY A 71 -4.07 -13.29 39.55
N VAL A 72 -3.49 -13.76 38.46
CA VAL A 72 -2.22 -13.27 37.91
C VAL A 72 -2.50 -12.08 37.00
N MET A 73 -2.20 -10.87 37.50
CA MET A 73 -2.67 -9.60 36.91
C MET A 73 -1.55 -8.68 36.39
N LEU A 74 -0.27 -9.00 36.63
CA LEU A 74 0.84 -8.18 36.14
C LEU A 74 1.14 -8.57 34.68
N PRO A 75 1.16 -7.64 33.71
CA PRO A 75 1.52 -7.97 32.34
C PRO A 75 2.93 -8.57 32.23
N ASN A 76 3.10 -9.50 31.30
CA ASN A 76 4.41 -10.07 30.97
C ASN A 76 5.45 -8.97 30.69
N ASP A 77 6.61 -9.02 31.34
CA ASP A 77 7.61 -7.95 31.26
C ASP A 77 8.74 -8.21 30.25
N ALA A 78 8.68 -9.34 29.52
CA ALA A 78 9.70 -9.82 28.59
C ALA A 78 11.14 -9.84 29.16
N LYS A 79 11.28 -10.15 30.46
CA LYS A 79 12.58 -10.44 31.09
C LYS A 79 12.73 -11.93 31.39
N CYS A 80 13.98 -12.33 31.57
CA CYS A 80 14.31 -13.69 31.96
C CYS A 80 14.07 -13.91 33.46
N HIS A 81 13.19 -14.84 33.80
CA HIS A 81 12.85 -15.25 35.16
C HIS A 81 13.07 -16.77 35.38
N MET A 82 14.01 -17.35 34.64
CA MET A 82 14.46 -18.73 34.80
C MET A 82 15.43 -18.85 35.98
N SER A 83 15.19 -19.81 36.88
CA SER A 83 16.06 -20.12 38.02
C SER A 83 16.04 -21.63 38.33
N ASN A 84 17.23 -22.25 38.32
CA ASN A 84 17.43 -23.69 38.38
C ASN A 84 16.67 -24.43 37.26
N ASP A 85 16.84 -23.97 36.01
CA ASP A 85 16.17 -24.48 34.79
C ASP A 85 14.62 -24.47 34.81
N GLU A 86 14.00 -23.80 35.79
CA GLU A 86 12.53 -23.62 35.89
C GLU A 86 12.14 -22.13 35.81
N TYR A 87 11.01 -21.82 35.17
CA TYR A 87 10.43 -20.48 35.14
C TYR A 87 9.75 -20.17 36.49
N ARG A 88 10.16 -19.07 37.13
CA ARG A 88 9.61 -18.63 38.44
C ARG A 88 8.53 -17.56 38.33
N GLY A 89 8.27 -17.03 37.13
CA GLY A 89 7.35 -15.91 36.92
C GLY A 89 5.87 -16.29 36.78
N SER A 90 5.53 -17.58 36.62
CA SER A 90 4.18 -18.05 36.22
C SER A 90 3.03 -17.68 37.16
N LEU A 91 3.31 -17.44 38.46
CA LEU A 91 2.32 -16.97 39.44
C LEU A 91 2.39 -15.46 39.69
N THR A 92 3.26 -14.74 38.95
CA THR A 92 3.51 -13.31 39.12
C THR A 92 3.10 -12.53 37.87
N TYR A 93 3.48 -13.03 36.69
CA TYR A 93 3.25 -12.40 35.40
C TYR A 93 2.25 -13.22 34.56
N ASP A 94 1.32 -12.50 33.95
CA ASP A 94 0.36 -13.02 32.99
C ASP A 94 1.07 -13.43 31.68
N TYR A 95 0.39 -14.23 30.87
CA TYR A 95 0.90 -14.70 29.58
C TYR A 95 1.21 -13.51 28.65
N PRO A 96 2.17 -13.64 27.73
CA PRO A 96 2.45 -12.59 26.76
C PRO A 96 1.35 -12.53 25.69
N SER A 97 1.10 -11.33 25.14
CA SER A 97 0.22 -11.19 23.98
C SER A 97 0.93 -11.63 22.68
N VAL A 98 0.15 -11.96 21.65
CA VAL A 98 0.66 -12.31 20.31
C VAL A 98 1.57 -11.21 19.76
N SER A 99 1.17 -9.94 19.89
CA SER A 99 1.98 -8.79 19.44
C SER A 99 3.26 -8.61 20.27
N HIS A 100 3.23 -8.92 21.57
CA HIS A 100 4.41 -8.87 22.42
C HIS A 100 5.41 -9.98 22.05
N LEU A 101 4.93 -11.19 21.77
CA LEU A 101 5.75 -12.28 21.24
C LEU A 101 6.38 -11.92 19.90
N ASN A 102 5.61 -11.36 18.95
CA ASN A 102 6.15 -10.92 17.65
C ASN A 102 7.29 -9.88 17.84
N TYR A 103 7.05 -8.84 18.65
CA TYR A 103 8.06 -7.82 18.94
C TYR A 103 9.35 -8.43 19.54
N VAL A 104 9.21 -9.32 20.52
CA VAL A 104 10.35 -9.93 21.21
C VAL A 104 11.07 -10.95 20.31
N ALA A 105 10.36 -11.73 19.50
CA ALA A 105 10.95 -12.64 18.51
C ALA A 105 11.75 -11.88 17.45
N LYS A 106 11.15 -10.84 16.83
CA LYS A 106 11.81 -9.97 15.85
C LYS A 106 13.06 -9.29 16.41
N LYS A 107 12.96 -8.71 17.62
CA LYS A 107 14.08 -8.05 18.31
C LYS A 107 15.27 -8.99 18.60
N ASN A 108 15.04 -10.31 18.64
CA ASN A 108 16.05 -11.31 18.95
C ASN A 108 16.36 -12.27 17.78
N ASN A 109 15.88 -11.94 16.56
CA ASN A 109 16.11 -12.70 15.33
C ASN A 109 15.65 -14.17 15.40
N ILE A 110 14.58 -14.44 16.14
CA ILE A 110 14.06 -15.79 16.37
C ILE A 110 13.07 -16.15 15.26
N ASN A 111 13.30 -17.26 14.58
CA ASN A 111 12.33 -17.86 13.67
C ASN A 111 11.51 -18.89 14.44
N LEU A 112 10.19 -18.73 14.49
CA LEU A 112 9.29 -19.62 15.23
C LEU A 112 8.72 -20.70 14.32
N ILE A 113 8.81 -21.97 14.74
CA ILE A 113 8.28 -23.11 13.99
C ILE A 113 7.25 -23.83 14.88
N PHE A 114 5.97 -23.62 14.58
CA PHE A 114 4.84 -24.27 15.24
C PHE A 114 4.62 -25.67 14.63
N ALA A 115 5.02 -26.72 15.34
CA ALA A 115 4.87 -28.12 14.96
C ALA A 115 3.64 -28.72 15.67
N ILE A 116 2.47 -28.60 15.04
CA ILE A 116 1.18 -28.79 15.70
C ILE A 116 0.58 -30.15 15.34
N VAL A 117 0.23 -30.95 16.34
CA VAL A 117 -0.27 -32.32 16.12
C VAL A 117 -1.56 -32.30 15.30
N ASN A 118 -1.60 -33.12 14.26
CA ASN A 118 -2.73 -33.24 13.37
C ASN A 118 -3.89 -34.01 14.03
N THR A 119 -4.71 -33.30 14.80
CA THR A 119 -5.87 -33.89 15.46
C THR A 119 -6.92 -34.46 14.49
N THR A 120 -6.84 -34.19 13.18
CA THR A 120 -7.75 -34.75 12.17
C THR A 120 -7.32 -36.12 11.64
N GLU A 121 -6.07 -36.53 11.88
CA GLU A 121 -5.54 -37.81 11.45
C GLU A 121 -6.34 -38.98 12.04
N GLY A 122 -6.77 -39.92 11.19
CA GLY A 122 -7.62 -41.05 11.56
C GLY A 122 -9.09 -40.76 11.85
N LYS A 123 -9.55 -39.49 11.77
CA LYS A 123 -10.98 -39.15 11.96
C LYS A 123 -11.78 -39.29 10.65
N SER A 124 -13.04 -39.73 10.75
CA SER A 124 -13.95 -39.81 9.61
C SER A 124 -14.43 -38.44 9.13
N GLN A 125 -14.87 -38.34 7.86
CA GLN A 125 -15.41 -37.10 7.28
C GLN A 125 -16.48 -36.41 8.14
N ARG A 126 -17.33 -37.20 8.82
CA ARG A 126 -18.37 -36.69 9.74
C ARG A 126 -17.79 -36.08 11.02
N GLN A 127 -16.74 -36.69 11.57
CA GLN A 127 -16.05 -36.16 12.76
C GLN A 127 -15.26 -34.88 12.43
N ILE A 128 -14.62 -34.82 11.26
CA ILE A 128 -13.94 -33.60 10.77
C ILE A 128 -14.95 -32.46 10.57
N ALA A 129 -16.11 -32.75 9.97
CA ALA A 129 -17.18 -31.75 9.81
C ALA A 129 -17.76 -31.26 11.15
N ALA A 130 -18.00 -32.17 12.10
CA ALA A 130 -18.46 -31.81 13.44
C ALA A 130 -17.45 -30.92 14.19
N GLN A 131 -16.16 -31.26 14.14
CA GLN A 131 -15.08 -30.47 14.75
C GLN A 131 -15.02 -29.04 14.17
N LYS A 132 -15.08 -28.89 12.84
CA LYS A 132 -15.15 -27.59 12.16
C LYS A 132 -16.39 -26.75 12.51
N THR A 133 -17.46 -27.35 13.05
CA THR A 133 -18.72 -26.66 13.33
C THR A 133 -18.75 -26.03 14.73
N TRP A 134 -17.97 -26.53 15.70
CA TRP A 134 -18.06 -26.12 17.11
C TRP A 134 -16.75 -25.73 17.80
N GLY A 135 -15.57 -26.14 17.29
CA GLY A 135 -14.30 -25.93 18.00
C GLY A 135 -13.09 -25.63 17.12
N GLY A 136 -13.30 -25.28 15.85
CA GLY A 136 -12.22 -25.05 14.90
C GLY A 136 -11.36 -26.30 14.62
N ASN A 137 -10.27 -26.10 13.89
CA ASN A 137 -9.19 -27.08 13.76
C ASN A 137 -7.96 -26.49 14.41
N LEU A 138 -7.29 -27.23 15.30
CA LEU A 138 -6.12 -26.74 16.04
C LEU A 138 -5.05 -26.15 15.12
N LEU A 139 -4.78 -26.81 14.00
CA LEU A 139 -3.82 -26.33 13.00
C LEU A 139 -4.25 -24.99 12.39
N ASP A 140 -5.56 -24.75 12.21
CA ASP A 140 -6.09 -23.50 11.67
C ASP A 140 -5.87 -22.35 12.67
N SER A 141 -5.99 -22.59 13.99
CA SER A 141 -5.65 -21.60 15.04
C SER A 141 -4.21 -21.11 14.94
N TYR A 142 -3.25 -22.03 14.75
CA TYR A 142 -1.84 -21.68 14.57
C TYR A 142 -1.54 -21.09 13.17
N ILE A 143 -2.32 -21.41 12.13
CA ILE A 143 -2.25 -20.73 10.83
C ILE A 143 -2.68 -19.26 10.95
N GLU A 144 -3.72 -18.95 11.74
CA GLU A 144 -4.10 -17.55 12.00
C GLU A 144 -3.07 -16.84 12.91
N LEU A 145 -2.46 -17.56 13.86
CA LEU A 145 -1.40 -17.03 14.72
C LEU A 145 -0.17 -16.59 13.90
N THR A 146 0.30 -17.41 12.95
CA THR A 146 1.51 -17.09 12.16
C THR A 146 1.34 -15.84 11.28
N LYS A 147 0.12 -15.46 10.90
CA LYS A 147 -0.14 -14.18 10.21
C LYS A 147 0.17 -12.93 11.06
N ASN A 148 0.22 -13.09 12.38
CA ASN A 148 0.47 -12.01 13.35
C ASN A 148 1.88 -12.05 13.96
N ILE A 149 2.69 -13.05 13.59
CA ILE A 149 4.06 -13.24 14.07
C ILE A 149 4.99 -13.35 12.85
N GLU A 150 5.78 -12.32 12.62
CA GLU A 150 6.76 -12.29 11.54
C GLU A 150 7.82 -13.40 11.71
N ASN A 151 8.37 -13.89 10.61
CA ASN A 151 9.36 -14.98 10.60
C ASN A 151 8.90 -16.25 11.36
N SER A 152 7.59 -16.51 11.37
CA SER A 152 7.01 -17.74 11.89
C SER A 152 6.46 -18.65 10.79
N ASN A 153 6.48 -19.96 11.05
CA ASN A 153 5.93 -20.99 10.18
C ASN A 153 5.12 -21.98 11.02
N VAL A 154 4.18 -22.67 10.38
CA VAL A 154 3.40 -23.76 10.98
C VAL A 154 3.48 -25.00 10.09
N GLY A 155 3.54 -26.17 10.72
CA GLY A 155 3.51 -27.47 10.06
C GLY A 155 2.70 -28.48 10.88
N ALA A 156 2.05 -29.41 10.18
CA ALA A 156 1.32 -30.50 10.80
C ALA A 156 2.29 -31.59 11.27
N LEU A 157 2.25 -31.91 12.56
CA LEU A 157 3.00 -32.98 13.21
C LEU A 157 2.12 -34.23 13.26
N ASN A 158 2.68 -35.40 12.95
CA ASN A 158 2.00 -36.68 13.12
C ASN A 158 1.80 -36.98 14.62
N ARG A 159 0.85 -37.85 14.98
CA ARG A 159 0.61 -38.20 16.40
C ARG A 159 1.80 -38.86 17.11
N ASP A 160 2.66 -39.54 16.35
CA ASP A 160 3.92 -40.15 16.80
C ASP A 160 5.12 -39.19 16.73
N SER A 161 4.92 -37.99 16.19
CA SER A 161 5.95 -36.98 15.89
C SER A 161 7.07 -37.44 14.94
N GLU A 162 6.91 -38.54 14.20
CA GLU A 162 7.98 -39.09 13.33
C GLU A 162 8.44 -38.09 12.26
N ASN A 163 7.52 -37.25 11.75
CA ASN A 163 7.79 -36.27 10.70
C ASN A 163 8.40 -34.94 11.22
N VAL A 164 8.76 -34.82 12.51
CA VAL A 164 9.31 -33.57 13.08
C VAL A 164 10.59 -33.13 12.38
N ILE A 165 11.44 -34.07 11.97
CA ILE A 165 12.71 -33.78 11.30
C ILE A 165 12.47 -33.15 9.93
N ASP A 166 11.56 -33.73 9.13
CA ASP A 166 11.19 -33.21 7.82
C ASP A 166 10.53 -31.83 7.93
N LEU A 167 9.69 -31.63 8.95
CA LEU A 167 9.04 -30.34 9.23
C LEU A 167 10.08 -29.26 9.57
N VAL A 168 11.10 -29.56 10.37
CA VAL A 168 12.19 -28.62 10.67
C VAL A 168 13.04 -28.34 9.42
N LEU A 169 13.39 -29.37 8.64
CA LEU A 169 14.18 -29.21 7.40
C LEU A 169 13.43 -28.37 6.35
N GLN A 170 12.14 -28.62 6.13
CA GLN A 170 11.33 -27.87 5.16
C GLN A 170 11.19 -26.40 5.56
N ASN A 171 11.00 -26.10 6.84
CA ASN A 171 10.91 -24.73 7.31
C ASN A 171 12.27 -24.02 7.35
N TYR A 172 13.36 -24.74 7.67
CA TYR A 172 14.72 -24.20 7.55
C TYR A 172 15.04 -23.82 6.10
N ASN A 173 14.71 -24.68 5.13
CA ASN A 173 14.93 -24.41 3.71
C ASN A 173 14.22 -23.12 3.28
N LYS A 174 12.91 -22.95 3.57
CA LYS A 174 12.18 -21.68 3.30
C LYS A 174 12.89 -20.42 3.84
N ILE A 175 13.53 -20.54 5.01
CA ILE A 175 14.25 -19.44 5.70
C ILE A 175 15.62 -19.15 5.06
N VAL A 176 16.30 -20.14 4.46
CA VAL A 176 17.58 -19.94 3.76
C VAL A 176 17.43 -19.67 2.26
N ASP A 177 16.33 -20.14 1.65
CA ASP A 177 15.98 -19.93 0.23
C ASP A 177 15.55 -18.48 -0.07
N SER A 178 15.45 -17.63 0.97
CA SER A 178 15.12 -16.21 0.82
C SER A 178 15.97 -15.31 1.72
N VAL A 179 16.17 -14.07 1.27
CA VAL A 179 16.81 -12.99 2.01
C VAL A 179 16.04 -11.70 1.74
N VAL A 180 15.41 -11.16 2.78
CA VAL A 180 14.77 -9.83 2.76
C VAL A 180 15.61 -8.88 3.62
N ILE A 181 15.72 -7.62 3.21
CA ILE A 181 16.46 -6.58 3.94
C ILE A 181 15.47 -5.64 4.63
N ASP A 182 15.54 -5.63 5.96
CA ASP A 182 14.90 -4.64 6.81
C ASP A 182 15.71 -3.33 6.80
N ILE A 183 14.99 -2.21 6.75
CA ILE A 183 15.54 -0.86 6.58
C ILE A 183 14.99 0.04 7.68
N ASN A 184 15.86 0.56 8.54
CA ASN A 184 15.47 1.54 9.56
C ASN A 184 15.53 2.97 9.00
N SER A 185 14.69 3.27 8.00
CA SER A 185 14.60 4.58 7.36
C SER A 185 13.62 5.51 8.07
N LYS A 186 14.02 6.77 8.29
CA LYS A 186 13.11 7.86 8.69
C LYS A 186 12.38 8.41 7.47
N GLU A 187 11.19 8.98 7.66
CA GLU A 187 10.34 9.55 6.60
C GLU A 187 11.04 10.59 5.69
N THR A 188 12.13 11.20 6.14
CA THR A 188 12.90 12.19 5.38
C THR A 188 13.86 11.59 4.34
N ILE A 189 14.03 10.26 4.30
CA ILE A 189 14.99 9.57 3.42
C ILE A 189 14.31 8.39 2.71
N ASP A 190 14.21 8.45 1.38
CA ASP A 190 13.82 7.33 0.54
C ASP A 190 14.99 6.34 0.40
N VAL A 191 14.71 5.04 0.46
CA VAL A 191 15.71 3.98 0.26
C VAL A 191 15.13 2.93 -0.67
N LYS A 192 15.59 2.95 -1.93
CA LYS A 192 15.22 1.95 -2.93
C LYS A 192 16.30 0.89 -3.01
N LEU A 193 15.89 -0.36 -2.81
CA LEU A 193 16.78 -1.52 -2.89
C LEU A 193 16.46 -2.33 -4.15
N THR A 194 17.50 -2.64 -4.93
CA THR A 194 17.42 -3.59 -6.04
C THR A 194 18.43 -4.72 -5.82
N SER A 195 18.19 -5.88 -6.43
CA SER A 195 19.01 -7.08 -6.27
C SER A 195 19.31 -7.72 -7.63
N ASN A 196 20.39 -8.51 -7.70
CA ASN A 196 20.84 -9.18 -8.93
C ASN A 196 20.53 -10.68 -8.99
N CYS A 197 19.70 -11.19 -8.08
CA CYS A 197 19.35 -12.60 -7.98
C CYS A 197 18.35 -13.04 -9.07
N THR A 198 18.23 -14.34 -9.27
CA THR A 198 17.35 -14.96 -10.27
C THR A 198 15.86 -14.62 -10.07
N ARG A 199 15.41 -14.53 -8.80
CA ARG A 199 14.04 -14.16 -8.44
C ARG A 199 14.02 -13.00 -7.42
N PRO A 200 14.13 -11.75 -7.89
CA PRO A 200 14.04 -10.59 -7.00
C PRO A 200 12.62 -10.46 -6.45
N ILE A 201 12.53 -10.11 -5.17
CA ILE A 201 11.27 -9.77 -4.46
C ILE A 201 11.42 -8.38 -3.84
N GLU A 202 10.34 -7.84 -3.28
CA GLU A 202 10.39 -6.54 -2.60
C GLU A 202 11.46 -6.56 -1.49
N ARG A 203 12.40 -5.61 -1.54
CA ARG A 203 13.56 -5.49 -0.63
C ARG A 203 14.39 -6.78 -0.48
N GLY A 204 14.34 -7.73 -1.42
CA GLY A 204 14.91 -9.05 -1.20
C GLY A 204 15.15 -9.93 -2.43
N CYS A 205 15.38 -11.20 -2.14
CA CYS A 205 15.56 -12.30 -3.09
C CYS A 205 14.89 -13.57 -2.59
N SER A 206 14.45 -14.41 -3.52
CA SER A 206 13.88 -15.74 -3.28
C SER A 206 14.54 -16.78 -4.19
N ASP A 207 14.31 -18.07 -3.90
CA ASP A 207 14.89 -19.21 -4.64
C ASP A 207 16.43 -19.20 -4.63
N LEU A 208 17.01 -18.83 -3.48
CA LEU A 208 18.45 -18.82 -3.25
C LEU A 208 18.97 -20.20 -2.83
N HIS A 209 20.23 -20.48 -3.10
CA HIS A 209 20.87 -21.73 -2.65
C HIS A 209 22.05 -21.48 -1.70
N LEU A 210 22.34 -22.46 -0.84
CA LEU A 210 23.44 -22.37 0.13
C LEU A 210 24.78 -22.15 -0.59
N GLY A 211 25.50 -21.09 -0.21
CA GLY A 211 26.75 -20.66 -0.82
C GLY A 211 26.61 -19.66 -1.98
N GLU A 212 25.39 -19.37 -2.44
CA GLU A 212 25.13 -18.32 -3.43
C GLU A 212 25.45 -16.92 -2.87
N LYS A 213 25.90 -16.01 -3.75
CA LYS A 213 26.29 -14.64 -3.39
C LYS A 213 25.42 -13.61 -4.09
N VAL A 214 24.47 -13.05 -3.34
CA VAL A 214 23.59 -11.98 -3.80
C VAL A 214 24.25 -10.61 -3.58
N LYS A 215 24.09 -9.72 -4.54
CA LYS A 215 24.43 -8.30 -4.44
C LYS A 215 23.17 -7.45 -4.43
N PHE A 216 23.07 -6.57 -3.44
CA PHE A 216 22.04 -5.55 -3.36
C PHE A 216 22.63 -4.19 -3.76
N THR A 217 21.85 -3.38 -4.46
CA THR A 217 22.18 -1.98 -4.75
C THR A 217 21.19 -1.10 -4.02
N ALA A 218 21.69 -0.27 -3.10
CA ALA A 218 20.89 0.70 -2.36
C ALA A 218 21.02 2.08 -3.00
N VAL A 219 19.89 2.66 -3.40
CA VAL A 219 19.76 4.05 -3.86
C VAL A 219 19.09 4.85 -2.75
N ILE A 220 19.86 5.71 -2.11
CA ILE A 220 19.44 6.51 -0.95
C ILE A 220 19.18 7.94 -1.43
N THR A 221 17.94 8.42 -1.25
CA THR A 221 17.52 9.75 -1.71
C THR A 221 16.95 10.56 -0.55
N PRO A 222 17.68 11.56 -0.02
CA PRO A 222 17.13 12.52 0.94
C PRO A 222 15.98 13.31 0.29
N MET A 223 14.78 13.27 0.87
CA MET A 223 13.60 13.95 0.32
C MET A 223 13.54 15.43 0.72
N THR A 224 14.06 15.78 1.91
CA THR A 224 13.95 17.13 2.48
C THR A 224 15.09 17.44 3.45
N CYS A 225 15.46 18.72 3.52
CA CYS A 225 16.37 19.28 4.53
C CYS A 225 15.63 19.92 5.72
N LYS A 226 14.29 19.95 5.71
CA LYS A 226 13.51 20.52 6.82
C LYS A 226 13.69 19.67 8.08
N GLY A 227 14.03 20.32 9.20
CA GLY A 227 14.29 19.65 10.46
C GLY A 227 15.67 18.98 10.59
N TYR A 228 16.56 19.18 9.60
CA TYR A 228 17.96 18.75 9.72
C TYR A 228 18.72 19.68 10.67
N ASP A 229 19.31 19.13 11.73
CA ASP A 229 20.02 19.86 12.78
C ASP A 229 21.55 19.87 12.59
N GLY A 230 22.03 19.45 11.41
CA GLY A 230 23.45 19.35 11.08
C GLY A 230 24.15 18.08 11.59
N LYS A 231 23.47 17.18 12.31
CA LYS A 231 24.08 15.92 12.78
C LYS A 231 24.01 14.81 11.71
N PRO A 232 24.92 13.82 11.71
CA PRO A 232 24.81 12.67 10.82
C PRO A 232 23.51 11.89 11.07
N ILE A 233 22.82 11.49 10.00
CA ILE A 233 21.65 10.60 10.10
C ILE A 233 22.12 9.17 9.94
N THR A 234 21.95 8.35 10.97
CA THR A 234 22.23 6.92 10.92
C THR A 234 21.10 6.16 10.24
N LEU A 235 21.41 5.45 9.15
CA LEU A 235 20.56 4.48 8.47
C LEU A 235 21.13 3.08 8.70
N THR A 236 20.29 2.07 8.92
CA THR A 236 20.74 0.67 9.05
C THR A 236 19.99 -0.22 8.07
N LEU A 237 20.74 -1.00 7.29
CA LEU A 237 20.28 -2.06 6.40
C LEU A 237 20.65 -3.40 7.04
N LYS A 238 19.68 -4.27 7.31
CA LYS A 238 19.89 -5.53 8.02
C LYS A 238 19.11 -6.66 7.33
N PRO A 239 19.70 -7.83 7.03
CA PRO A 239 18.94 -8.99 6.58
C PRO A 239 18.03 -9.48 7.71
N GLU A 240 16.80 -9.84 7.37
CA GLU A 240 15.89 -10.45 8.34
C GLU A 240 16.49 -11.74 8.94
N ALA A 241 16.23 -11.96 10.23
CA ALA A 241 16.66 -13.12 11.00
C ALA A 241 18.18 -13.43 11.04
N LEU A 242 19.04 -12.46 10.73
CA LEU A 242 20.48 -12.46 11.00
C LEU A 242 20.85 -11.34 11.99
N ASP A 243 22.12 -11.19 12.38
CA ASP A 243 22.56 -10.06 13.22
C ASP A 243 23.58 -9.13 12.54
N GLU A 244 24.23 -9.59 11.48
CA GLU A 244 25.03 -8.76 10.59
C GLU A 244 24.19 -7.62 10.00
N SER A 245 24.70 -6.39 10.02
CA SER A 245 24.04 -5.22 9.45
C SER A 245 25.06 -4.23 8.88
N LEU A 246 24.58 -3.40 7.94
CA LEU A 246 25.32 -2.29 7.36
C LEU A 246 24.74 -0.98 7.90
N THR A 247 25.53 -0.29 8.72
CA THR A 247 25.22 1.06 9.19
C THR A 247 25.83 2.10 8.25
N ILE A 248 25.04 3.09 7.87
CA ILE A 248 25.41 4.17 6.96
C ILE A 248 25.18 5.49 7.68
N GLU A 249 26.21 6.33 7.78
CA GLU A 249 26.11 7.69 8.31
C GLU A 249 25.95 8.69 7.16
N LEU A 250 24.82 9.40 7.14
CA LEU A 250 24.44 10.32 6.08
C LEU A 250 24.53 11.77 6.56
N ASN A 251 25.47 12.52 5.99
CA ASN A 251 25.57 13.97 6.17
C ASN A 251 24.86 14.68 5.03
N LEU A 252 23.86 15.52 5.34
CA LEU A 252 23.07 16.21 4.33
C LEU A 252 23.64 17.60 4.05
N ILE A 253 23.97 17.87 2.79
CA ILE A 253 24.41 19.20 2.32
C ILE A 253 23.15 19.98 1.95
N CYS A 254 22.73 20.88 2.84
CA CYS A 254 21.44 21.58 2.74
C CYS A 254 21.55 23.08 2.40
N GLY A 255 22.71 23.69 2.62
CA GLY A 255 23.02 25.08 2.24
C GLY A 255 24.05 25.15 1.11
N CYS A 256 24.33 26.36 0.63
CA CYS A 256 25.33 26.62 -0.42
C CYS A 256 26.62 27.21 0.17
N ASP A 257 27.78 26.92 -0.42
CA ASP A 257 29.07 27.44 0.08
C ASP A 257 29.14 28.99 0.13
N CYS A 258 28.40 29.67 -0.75
CA CYS A 258 28.29 31.14 -0.78
C CYS A 258 27.41 31.74 0.34
N GLU A 259 26.67 30.90 1.08
CA GLU A 259 25.88 31.32 2.26
C GLU A 259 26.75 31.41 3.53
N SER A 260 27.99 30.90 3.47
CA SER A 260 28.91 30.86 4.60
C SER A 260 29.64 32.20 4.80
N PRO A 261 29.66 32.76 6.02
CA PRO A 261 30.48 33.94 6.34
C PRO A 261 31.96 33.71 6.00
N GLY A 262 32.56 34.65 5.28
CA GLY A 262 33.94 34.55 4.78
C GLY A 262 34.08 33.99 3.35
N ASN A 263 32.99 33.57 2.71
CA ASN A 263 32.98 33.33 1.26
C ASN A 263 33.08 34.68 0.50
N SER A 264 33.71 34.71 -0.68
CA SER A 264 33.80 35.92 -1.52
C SER A 264 32.45 36.46 -1.98
N TYR A 265 31.39 35.64 -1.96
CA TYR A 265 30.01 36.01 -2.29
C TYR A 265 29.13 36.24 -1.05
N TYR A 266 29.74 36.38 0.14
CA TYR A 266 29.10 36.83 1.37
C TYR A 266 29.71 38.17 1.77
N LEU A 267 28.96 39.27 1.63
CA LEU A 267 29.37 40.61 2.07
C LEU A 267 28.41 41.12 3.15
N GLN A 268 28.89 41.22 4.38
CA GLN A 268 28.11 41.72 5.51
C GLN A 268 27.83 43.22 5.37
N ASN A 269 26.60 43.65 5.65
CA ASN A 269 26.15 45.06 5.52
C ASN A 269 26.54 45.70 4.17
N SER A 270 26.24 45.03 3.06
CA SER A 270 26.65 45.46 1.71
C SER A 270 26.03 46.80 1.31
N THR A 271 26.81 47.66 0.65
CA THR A 271 26.34 48.92 0.05
C THR A 271 25.27 48.69 -1.03
N GLU A 272 25.31 47.53 -1.70
CA GLU A 272 24.30 47.09 -2.67
C GLU A 272 22.94 46.84 -2.00
N CYS A 273 22.96 46.42 -0.73
CA CYS A 273 21.79 46.25 0.15
C CYS A 273 21.56 47.48 1.04
N LYS A 274 21.98 48.68 0.58
CA LYS A 274 21.92 49.98 1.29
C LYS A 274 22.58 50.02 2.67
N ASN A 275 23.46 49.06 3.00
CA ASN A 275 23.97 48.78 4.35
C ASN A 275 22.87 48.39 5.36
N LEU A 276 21.69 47.98 4.86
CA LEU A 276 20.53 47.50 5.60
C LEU A 276 20.33 45.98 5.41
N GLY A 277 21.35 45.27 4.95
CA GLY A 277 21.34 43.82 4.74
C GLY A 277 22.68 43.27 4.31
N ASP A 278 22.82 41.95 4.41
CA ASP A 278 23.99 41.22 3.90
C ASP A 278 23.76 40.81 2.45
N LEU A 279 24.75 40.95 1.58
CA LEU A 279 24.70 40.35 0.24
C LEU A 279 25.16 38.90 0.34
N VAL A 280 24.26 37.96 0.05
CA VAL A 280 24.50 36.52 0.19
C VAL A 280 24.21 35.85 -1.15
N CYS A 281 25.23 35.22 -1.75
CA CYS A 281 25.13 34.57 -3.07
C CYS A 281 24.61 35.50 -4.20
N GLY A 282 24.81 36.82 -4.07
CA GLY A 282 24.32 37.83 -5.02
C GLY A 282 22.86 38.27 -4.81
N VAL A 283 22.26 37.99 -3.64
CA VAL A 283 20.92 38.49 -3.25
C VAL A 283 20.99 39.13 -1.88
N CYS A 284 20.26 40.24 -1.67
CA CYS A 284 20.23 40.92 -0.38
C CYS A 284 19.36 40.18 0.65
N LYS A 285 19.97 39.87 1.80
CA LYS A 285 19.34 39.36 3.02
C LYS A 285 19.17 40.54 3.98
N CYS A 286 18.01 41.18 3.90
CA CYS A 286 17.71 42.40 4.65
C CYS A 286 17.63 42.20 6.16
N LEU A 287 17.93 43.28 6.90
CA LEU A 287 17.72 43.36 8.34
C LEU A 287 16.20 43.43 8.65
N PRO A 288 15.75 42.94 9.83
CA PRO A 288 14.36 43.05 10.24
C PRO A 288 13.83 44.50 10.15
N GLY A 289 12.61 44.69 9.64
CA GLY A 289 12.05 46.01 9.34
C GLY A 289 12.34 46.56 7.94
N THR A 290 13.16 45.89 7.12
CA THR A 290 13.50 46.31 5.75
C THR A 290 13.30 45.20 4.71
N MET A 291 12.96 45.58 3.48
CA MET A 291 12.67 44.68 2.36
C MET A 291 12.96 45.31 1.00
N GLY A 292 12.72 44.55 -0.06
CA GLY A 292 13.03 44.94 -1.44
C GLY A 292 14.30 44.25 -1.93
N GLU A 293 14.53 44.29 -3.24
CA GLU A 293 15.71 43.69 -3.88
C GLU A 293 17.03 44.23 -3.31
N HIS A 294 17.01 45.48 -2.84
CA HIS A 294 18.16 46.19 -2.26
C HIS A 294 17.96 46.64 -0.80
N CYS A 295 16.95 46.09 -0.08
CA CYS A 295 16.61 46.51 1.28
C CYS A 295 16.25 48.01 1.42
N ASP A 296 15.66 48.58 0.38
CA ASP A 296 15.35 49.99 0.21
C ASP A 296 13.91 50.38 0.64
N CYS A 297 13.06 49.41 0.96
CA CYS A 297 11.68 49.62 1.42
C CYS A 297 11.49 49.21 2.88
N ASP A 298 10.56 49.86 3.57
CA ASP A 298 10.23 49.63 4.98
C ASP A 298 9.13 48.56 5.11
N GLU A 299 9.18 47.74 6.17
CA GLU A 299 8.20 46.66 6.37
C GLU A 299 6.75 47.17 6.53
N ARG A 300 6.57 48.46 6.86
CA ARG A 300 5.26 49.13 6.91
C ARG A 300 4.61 49.33 5.54
N ASP A 301 5.34 49.26 4.42
CA ASP A 301 4.77 49.44 3.08
C ASP A 301 4.02 48.20 2.56
N LEU A 302 4.13 47.03 3.20
CA LEU A 302 3.31 45.83 2.92
C LEU A 302 1.80 46.09 3.05
N TYR A 303 1.43 46.91 4.03
CA TYR A 303 0.03 47.27 4.33
C TYR A 303 -0.33 48.66 3.82
N SER A 304 0.41 49.16 2.81
CA SER A 304 0.10 50.44 2.19
C SER A 304 -1.30 50.37 1.56
N THR A 305 -2.19 51.27 1.99
CA THR A 305 -3.54 51.44 1.40
C THR A 305 -3.50 51.72 -0.11
N LYS A 306 -2.33 52.10 -0.63
CA LYS A 306 -2.00 52.23 -2.05
C LYS A 306 -2.14 50.94 -2.88
N CYS A 307 -2.13 49.76 -2.24
CA CYS A 307 -2.27 48.44 -2.89
C CYS A 307 -3.67 47.81 -2.74
N ILE A 308 -4.64 48.51 -2.13
CA ILE A 308 -5.99 48.00 -1.87
C ILE A 308 -7.00 48.80 -2.73
N GLN A 309 -7.86 48.11 -3.48
CA GLN A 309 -8.81 48.75 -4.39
C GLN A 309 -9.94 49.49 -3.66
N SER A 310 -10.46 48.91 -2.58
CA SER A 310 -11.55 49.44 -1.75
C SER A 310 -11.45 48.88 -0.33
N PRO A 311 -12.00 49.56 0.70
CA PRO A 311 -11.94 49.06 2.08
C PRO A 311 -12.52 47.65 2.20
N GLY A 312 -11.73 46.72 2.76
CA GLY A 312 -12.09 45.30 2.89
C GLY A 312 -11.73 44.41 1.68
N ALA A 313 -11.26 44.97 0.56
CA ALA A 313 -10.70 44.17 -0.53
C ALA A 313 -9.32 43.59 -0.17
N PRO A 314 -8.95 42.40 -0.66
CA PRO A 314 -7.61 41.86 -0.48
C PRO A 314 -6.55 42.72 -1.19
N VAL A 315 -5.34 42.73 -0.62
CA VAL A 315 -4.15 43.39 -1.20
C VAL A 315 -3.93 42.87 -2.62
N CYS A 316 -3.77 43.78 -3.58
CA CYS A 316 -3.59 43.47 -5.00
C CYS A 316 -4.61 42.45 -5.55
N SER A 317 -5.86 42.55 -5.08
CA SER A 317 -6.98 41.66 -5.41
C SER A 317 -6.69 40.15 -5.21
N GLY A 318 -5.65 39.80 -4.45
CA GLY A 318 -5.15 38.43 -4.29
C GLY A 318 -4.45 37.85 -5.53
N LEU A 319 -4.18 38.67 -6.55
CA LEU A 319 -3.63 38.27 -7.87
C LEU A 319 -2.28 38.90 -8.18
N GLY A 320 -1.59 39.41 -7.16
CA GLY A 320 -0.23 39.93 -7.23
C GLY A 320 0.32 40.23 -5.84
N ASP A 321 1.59 40.60 -5.79
CA ASP A 321 2.28 41.04 -4.57
C ASP A 321 2.30 42.57 -4.50
N CYS A 322 2.13 43.13 -3.29
CA CYS A 322 2.34 44.56 -3.05
C CYS A 322 3.82 44.80 -2.74
N ILE A 323 4.55 45.31 -3.73
CA ILE A 323 5.97 45.62 -3.61
C ILE A 323 6.10 47.15 -3.52
N CYS A 324 6.56 47.64 -2.36
CA CYS A 324 6.80 49.05 -2.07
C CYS A 324 5.61 49.97 -2.44
N GLY A 325 4.39 49.55 -2.11
CA GLY A 325 3.16 50.33 -2.34
C GLY A 325 2.61 50.29 -3.77
N LYS A 326 3.10 49.39 -4.64
CA LYS A 326 2.56 49.11 -5.97
C LYS A 326 2.33 47.60 -6.15
N CYS A 327 1.25 47.22 -6.83
CA CYS A 327 0.98 45.83 -7.15
C CYS A 327 1.80 45.36 -8.37
N GLU A 328 2.54 44.26 -8.22
CA GLU A 328 3.05 43.46 -9.35
C GLU A 328 2.17 42.22 -9.52
N CYS A 329 1.48 42.12 -10.65
CA CYS A 329 0.52 41.05 -10.92
C CYS A 329 1.23 39.74 -11.31
N TYR A 330 0.71 38.61 -10.84
CA TYR A 330 1.30 37.31 -11.13
C TYR A 330 1.31 37.01 -12.63
N LYS A 331 2.47 36.55 -13.12
CA LYS A 331 2.65 36.11 -14.51
C LYS A 331 2.13 34.67 -14.64
N ARG A 332 1.28 34.42 -15.64
CA ARG A 332 0.72 33.10 -15.95
C ARG A 332 1.70 32.27 -16.79
N THR A 333 1.51 30.95 -16.79
CA THR A 333 2.32 30.02 -17.59
C THR A 333 2.04 30.14 -19.09
N SER A 334 0.79 30.45 -19.46
CA SER A 334 0.44 30.83 -20.82
C SER A 334 0.71 32.32 -21.03
N LYS A 335 1.29 32.68 -22.19
CA LYS A 335 1.53 34.08 -22.56
C LYS A 335 0.25 34.84 -22.90
N ASP A 336 -0.80 34.11 -23.29
CA ASP A 336 -2.08 34.68 -23.70
C ASP A 336 -3.00 34.97 -22.51
N GLU A 337 -2.65 34.48 -21.31
CA GLU A 337 -3.37 34.74 -20.07
C GLU A 337 -2.74 35.92 -19.31
N VAL A 338 -3.46 37.03 -19.20
CA VAL A 338 -2.95 38.29 -18.65
C VAL A 338 -3.78 38.73 -17.45
N ILE A 339 -3.10 38.96 -16.32
CA ILE A 339 -3.64 39.68 -15.16
C ILE A 339 -3.24 41.16 -15.29
N SER A 340 -4.16 42.08 -15.06
CA SER A 340 -3.98 43.51 -15.33
C SER A 340 -4.79 44.41 -14.40
N GLY A 341 -4.52 45.71 -14.49
CA GLY A 341 -5.12 46.75 -13.64
C GLY A 341 -4.22 47.16 -12.47
N LYS A 342 -4.44 48.36 -11.94
CA LYS A 342 -3.63 48.97 -10.87
C LYS A 342 -3.51 48.09 -9.63
N TYR A 343 -4.55 47.31 -9.33
CA TYR A 343 -4.61 46.41 -8.18
C TYR A 343 -4.70 44.94 -8.61
N CYS A 344 -4.29 44.60 -9.85
CA CYS A 344 -4.40 43.25 -10.42
C CYS A 344 -5.83 42.70 -10.47
N GLN A 345 -6.83 43.59 -10.51
CA GLN A 345 -8.24 43.24 -10.36
C GLN A 345 -8.91 42.66 -11.63
N CYS A 346 -8.23 42.70 -12.79
CA CYS A 346 -8.77 42.22 -14.06
C CYS A 346 -7.94 41.05 -14.61
N ASN A 347 -8.61 40.12 -15.30
CA ASN A 347 -7.96 39.13 -16.14
C ASN A 347 -8.81 38.81 -17.38
N ASN A 348 -8.20 38.11 -18.35
CA ASN A 348 -8.83 37.72 -19.62
C ASN A 348 -9.15 36.21 -19.73
N TYR A 349 -9.21 35.48 -18.60
CA TYR A 349 -9.43 34.02 -18.59
C TYR A 349 -10.52 33.53 -17.60
N SER A 350 -11.05 34.40 -16.72
CA SER A 350 -12.11 34.07 -15.76
C SER A 350 -13.52 34.42 -16.23
N CYS A 351 -13.74 34.61 -17.53
CA CYS A 351 -15.10 34.76 -18.08
C CYS A 351 -15.85 33.42 -18.13
N ASN A 352 -17.17 33.48 -18.37
CA ASN A 352 -18.01 32.30 -18.48
C ASN A 352 -17.53 31.36 -19.60
N GLN A 353 -17.64 30.05 -19.35
CA GLN A 353 -17.25 29.00 -20.29
C GLN A 353 -18.43 28.08 -20.59
N LYS A 354 -18.50 27.56 -21.82
CA LYS A 354 -19.46 26.51 -22.21
C LYS A 354 -18.75 25.49 -23.10
N ASN A 355 -19.00 24.21 -22.85
CA ASN A 355 -18.31 23.08 -23.50
C ASN A 355 -16.77 23.17 -23.44
N GLY A 356 -16.21 23.75 -22.37
CA GLY A 356 -14.76 23.95 -22.21
C GLY A 356 -14.16 25.12 -23.00
N LEU A 357 -14.97 25.92 -23.69
CA LEU A 357 -14.52 27.11 -24.43
C LEU A 357 -14.90 28.39 -23.68
N LEU A 358 -13.92 29.27 -23.49
CA LEU A 358 -14.10 30.62 -22.96
C LEU A 358 -14.97 31.45 -23.92
N CYS A 359 -16.03 32.07 -23.38
CA CYS A 359 -17.03 32.79 -24.19
C CYS A 359 -17.53 31.97 -25.39
N SER A 360 -17.65 30.64 -25.21
CA SER A 360 -18.04 29.65 -26.24
C SER A 360 -17.20 29.64 -27.52
N GLY A 361 -16.04 30.33 -27.55
CA GLY A 361 -15.30 30.59 -28.79
C GLY A 361 -16.07 31.49 -29.78
N LYS A 362 -16.91 32.38 -29.25
CA LYS A 362 -17.81 33.33 -29.95
C LYS A 362 -17.80 34.72 -29.30
N GLY A 363 -16.65 35.12 -28.77
CA GLY A 363 -16.46 36.42 -28.13
C GLY A 363 -15.14 36.52 -27.37
N GLU A 364 -14.77 37.75 -27.02
CA GLU A 364 -13.54 38.06 -26.28
C GLU A 364 -13.81 38.21 -24.77
N CYS A 365 -12.89 37.74 -23.92
CA CYS A 365 -12.99 37.88 -22.48
C CYS A 365 -12.28 39.16 -21.98
N SER A 366 -13.06 40.12 -21.50
CA SER A 366 -12.54 41.38 -20.96
C SER A 366 -12.96 41.58 -19.50
N CYS A 367 -11.98 41.52 -18.59
CA CYS A 367 -12.15 41.68 -17.13
C CYS A 367 -13.36 40.90 -16.56
N GLY A 368 -13.44 39.60 -16.86
CA GLY A 368 -14.50 38.70 -16.36
C GLY A 368 -15.84 38.79 -17.09
N LYS A 369 -15.97 39.59 -18.16
CA LYS A 369 -17.18 39.64 -19.02
C LYS A 369 -16.85 39.21 -20.45
N CYS A 370 -17.74 38.41 -21.04
CA CYS A 370 -17.68 38.08 -22.46
C CYS A 370 -18.26 39.22 -23.31
N ILE A 371 -17.52 39.66 -24.32
CA ILE A 371 -17.97 40.55 -25.39
C ILE A 371 -18.25 39.67 -26.61
N CYS A 372 -19.52 39.45 -26.92
CA CYS A 372 -19.92 38.47 -27.94
C CYS A 372 -19.71 38.97 -29.37
N ASP A 373 -19.36 38.03 -30.26
CA ASP A 373 -19.32 38.25 -31.70
C ASP A 373 -20.73 38.53 -32.25
N ALA A 374 -20.81 39.21 -33.38
CA ALA A 374 -22.09 39.53 -34.02
C ALA A 374 -22.92 38.26 -34.32
N GLY A 375 -24.20 38.26 -33.93
CA GLY A 375 -25.10 37.12 -34.06
C GLY A 375 -25.01 36.09 -32.92
N TRP A 376 -24.32 36.41 -31.82
CA TRP A 376 -24.28 35.60 -30.60
C TRP A 376 -24.61 36.44 -29.37
N ASN A 377 -25.37 35.86 -28.44
CA ASN A 377 -25.70 36.48 -27.17
C ASN A 377 -25.68 35.47 -26.01
N GLY A 378 -26.09 35.94 -24.82
CA GLY A 378 -25.98 35.21 -23.56
C GLY A 378 -24.67 35.52 -22.83
N VAL A 379 -24.65 35.26 -21.52
CA VAL A 379 -23.52 35.60 -20.63
C VAL A 379 -22.21 34.85 -20.96
N ALA A 380 -22.29 33.81 -21.78
CA ALA A 380 -21.17 33.02 -22.29
C ALA A 380 -21.08 33.01 -23.82
N CYS A 381 -21.81 33.90 -24.51
CA CYS A 381 -21.92 33.95 -25.99
C CYS A 381 -22.32 32.59 -26.62
N ASP A 382 -23.15 31.84 -25.91
CA ASP A 382 -23.52 30.46 -26.20
C ASP A 382 -24.84 30.32 -26.98
N CYS A 383 -25.58 31.42 -27.13
CA CYS A 383 -26.87 31.45 -27.79
C CYS A 383 -26.75 32.14 -29.15
N GLN A 384 -26.96 31.36 -30.22
CA GLN A 384 -26.97 31.91 -31.58
C GLN A 384 -28.26 32.69 -31.84
N GLU A 385 -28.13 33.87 -32.45
CA GLU A 385 -29.25 34.70 -32.87
C GLU A 385 -29.79 34.27 -34.24
N GLY A 386 -31.10 34.10 -34.33
CA GLY A 386 -31.81 33.72 -35.57
C GLY A 386 -32.25 32.25 -35.62
N ASN A 387 -33.14 31.96 -36.58
CA ASN A 387 -33.81 30.66 -36.70
C ASN A 387 -33.18 29.72 -37.75
N SER A 388 -32.09 30.13 -38.42
CA SER A 388 -31.57 29.45 -39.62
C SER A 388 -31.11 28.01 -39.38
N THR A 389 -30.62 27.69 -38.18
CA THR A 389 -30.20 26.32 -37.81
C THR A 389 -31.36 25.42 -37.39
N CYS A 390 -32.57 25.98 -37.21
CA CYS A 390 -33.79 25.27 -36.79
C CYS A 390 -34.72 24.90 -37.96
N ILE A 391 -34.28 25.04 -39.20
CA ILE A 391 -35.07 24.73 -40.41
C ILE A 391 -34.41 23.54 -41.14
N ASP A 392 -35.18 22.48 -41.42
CA ASP A 392 -34.67 21.34 -42.19
C ASP A 392 -34.81 21.60 -43.70
N SER A 393 -33.78 22.24 -44.27
CA SER A 393 -33.64 22.53 -45.70
C SER A 393 -33.87 21.34 -46.68
N ARG A 394 -34.00 20.10 -46.19
CA ARG A 394 -34.28 18.91 -47.00
C ARG A 394 -35.73 18.42 -46.94
N ASN A 395 -36.44 18.61 -45.82
CA ASN A 395 -37.78 18.03 -45.61
C ASN A 395 -38.86 19.05 -45.17
N SER A 396 -38.49 20.18 -44.54
CA SER A 396 -39.44 21.22 -44.15
C SER A 396 -38.78 22.59 -44.04
N PHE A 397 -39.34 23.57 -44.77
CA PHE A 397 -38.91 24.97 -44.71
C PHE A 397 -39.46 25.72 -43.48
N GLU A 398 -40.22 25.06 -42.62
CA GLU A 398 -40.74 25.62 -41.37
C GLU A 398 -39.76 25.43 -40.21
N VAL A 399 -39.68 26.43 -39.34
CA VAL A 399 -38.90 26.36 -38.10
C VAL A 399 -39.43 25.21 -37.24
N CYS A 400 -38.57 24.26 -36.91
CA CYS A 400 -38.90 23.07 -36.12
C CYS A 400 -40.07 22.25 -36.68
N SER A 401 -40.15 22.17 -38.02
CA SER A 401 -41.21 21.46 -38.76
C SER A 401 -42.64 21.89 -38.37
N GLY A 402 -42.81 23.13 -37.90
CA GLY A 402 -44.08 23.66 -37.39
C GLY A 402 -44.52 23.08 -36.04
N ARG A 403 -43.67 22.29 -35.37
CA ARG A 403 -43.99 21.47 -34.18
C ARG A 403 -43.16 21.81 -32.94
N GLY A 404 -42.52 22.98 -32.93
CA GLY A 404 -41.70 23.45 -31.84
C GLY A 404 -41.31 24.92 -31.97
N THR A 405 -40.51 25.41 -31.03
CA THR A 405 -39.92 26.75 -31.06
C THR A 405 -38.40 26.67 -31.15
N CYS A 406 -37.77 27.58 -31.90
CA CYS A 406 -36.32 27.67 -31.95
C CYS A 406 -35.81 28.52 -30.79
N LYS A 407 -34.90 27.97 -29.97
CA LYS A 407 -34.17 28.71 -28.93
C LYS A 407 -32.68 28.42 -29.05
N CYS A 408 -31.87 29.48 -29.11
CA CYS A 408 -30.41 29.38 -29.27
C CYS A 408 -29.98 28.43 -30.39
N GLY A 409 -30.66 28.51 -31.54
CA GLY A 409 -30.38 27.68 -32.71
C GLY A 409 -30.78 26.20 -32.61
N LYS A 410 -31.57 25.79 -31.61
CA LYS A 410 -32.10 24.42 -31.45
C LYS A 410 -33.62 24.40 -31.30
N CYS A 411 -34.25 23.30 -31.74
CA CYS A 411 -35.69 23.11 -31.63
C CYS A 411 -36.11 22.51 -30.28
N GLU A 412 -37.00 23.22 -29.59
CA GLU A 412 -37.79 22.70 -28.47
C GLU A 412 -39.17 22.28 -29.00
N CYS A 413 -39.43 20.97 -29.06
CA CYS A 413 -40.68 20.41 -29.58
C CYS A 413 -41.85 20.63 -28.61
N SER A 414 -43.01 21.01 -29.13
CA SER A 414 -44.18 21.39 -28.32
C SER A 414 -44.82 20.23 -27.57
N GLU A 415 -44.68 18.98 -28.06
CA GLU A 415 -45.23 17.78 -27.43
C GLU A 415 -44.18 16.66 -27.35
N THR A 416 -44.19 15.90 -26.25
CA THR A 416 -43.10 14.99 -25.85
C THR A 416 -42.95 13.72 -26.70
N TYR A 417 -43.90 13.43 -27.59
CA TYR A 417 -43.81 12.33 -28.56
C TYR A 417 -43.29 12.76 -29.93
N PHE A 418 -43.03 14.07 -30.13
CA PHE A 418 -42.20 14.56 -31.23
C PHE A 418 -40.74 14.61 -30.81
N THR A 419 -39.87 14.05 -31.64
CA THR A 419 -38.43 13.89 -31.39
C THR A 419 -37.66 14.13 -32.70
N GLY A 420 -36.33 14.19 -32.63
CA GLY A 420 -35.49 14.57 -33.77
C GLY A 420 -34.95 16.00 -33.64
N SER A 421 -34.06 16.40 -34.55
CA SER A 421 -33.36 17.70 -34.44
C SER A 421 -34.24 18.89 -34.85
N TYR A 422 -35.31 18.61 -35.57
CA TYR A 422 -36.29 19.54 -36.13
C TYR A 422 -37.74 19.13 -35.79
N CYS A 423 -37.94 18.30 -34.75
CA CYS A 423 -39.23 17.77 -34.31
C CYS A 423 -39.96 16.88 -35.35
N GLU A 424 -39.19 16.19 -36.19
CA GLU A 424 -39.65 15.46 -37.37
C GLU A 424 -40.18 14.04 -37.11
N VAL A 425 -39.79 13.39 -36.00
CA VAL A 425 -40.09 11.97 -35.69
C VAL A 425 -41.21 11.83 -34.65
N SER A 426 -42.19 10.96 -34.88
CA SER A 426 -43.27 10.64 -33.92
C SER A 426 -43.11 9.24 -33.31
N THR A 427 -43.17 9.12 -31.99
CA THR A 427 -42.83 7.88 -31.25
C THR A 427 -44.04 7.01 -30.85
N LYS A 428 -45.22 7.21 -31.45
CA LYS A 428 -46.50 6.77 -30.87
C LYS A 428 -46.81 5.27 -30.92
N ASP A 429 -45.98 4.44 -31.57
CA ASP A 429 -46.24 2.99 -31.68
C ASP A 429 -44.97 2.12 -31.82
N ARG A 430 -44.45 1.60 -30.69
CA ARG A 430 -43.32 0.62 -30.65
C ARG A 430 -43.53 -0.54 -29.67
N CYS A 431 -44.64 -0.58 -28.94
CA CYS A 431 -44.90 -1.58 -27.90
C CYS A 431 -45.14 -2.99 -28.48
N THR A 432 -45.67 -3.07 -29.70
CA THR A 432 -45.86 -4.32 -30.46
C THR A 432 -44.54 -4.95 -30.90
N GLU A 433 -43.54 -4.14 -31.27
CA GLU A 433 -42.23 -4.58 -31.76
C GLU A 433 -41.40 -5.26 -30.65
N LEU A 434 -41.44 -4.71 -29.42
CA LEU A 434 -40.55 -5.11 -28.32
C LEU A 434 -41.06 -6.28 -27.46
N ARG A 435 -42.31 -6.72 -27.66
CA ARG A 435 -42.98 -7.72 -26.80
C ARG A 435 -42.19 -9.03 -26.67
N ASN A 436 -41.74 -9.59 -27.79
CA ASN A 436 -41.03 -10.87 -27.84
C ASN A 436 -39.71 -10.86 -27.05
N CYS A 437 -39.05 -9.71 -26.92
CA CYS A 437 -37.82 -9.57 -26.14
C CYS A 437 -38.07 -9.60 -24.63
N VAL A 438 -39.20 -9.04 -24.18
CA VAL A 438 -39.59 -9.02 -22.76
C VAL A 438 -39.95 -10.44 -22.29
N ASP A 439 -40.76 -11.15 -23.06
CA ASP A 439 -41.16 -12.54 -22.77
C ASP A 439 -39.94 -13.47 -22.64
N CYS A 440 -38.92 -13.27 -23.49
CA CYS A 440 -37.68 -14.03 -23.47
C CYS A 440 -36.78 -13.71 -22.25
N LYS A 441 -36.66 -12.43 -21.87
CA LYS A 441 -35.70 -11.98 -20.83
C LYS A 441 -36.23 -12.06 -19.41
N VAL A 442 -37.54 -11.87 -19.20
CA VAL A 442 -38.12 -11.72 -17.85
C VAL A 442 -38.69 -13.03 -17.31
N PHE A 443 -39.37 -13.82 -18.15
CA PHE A 443 -40.20 -14.93 -17.67
C PHE A 443 -39.55 -16.31 -17.73
N ILE A 444 -38.35 -16.44 -18.31
CA ILE A 444 -37.52 -17.68 -18.44
C ILE A 444 -38.35 -18.96 -18.42
N LEU A 445 -39.28 -19.10 -19.37
CA LEU A 445 -40.06 -20.31 -19.52
C LEU A 445 -39.15 -21.42 -20.06
N ASP A 446 -38.87 -22.40 -19.21
CA ASP A 446 -38.11 -23.59 -19.57
C ASP A 446 -38.87 -24.42 -20.61
N LEU A 447 -38.54 -24.17 -21.89
CA LEU A 447 -39.11 -24.83 -23.06
C LEU A 447 -38.84 -26.36 -23.09
N SER A 448 -38.03 -26.92 -22.18
CA SER A 448 -37.84 -28.37 -22.06
C SER A 448 -39.01 -29.08 -21.37
N ARG A 449 -39.82 -28.39 -20.54
CA ARG A 449 -40.88 -29.02 -19.73
C ARG A 449 -42.27 -29.08 -20.38
N VAL A 450 -42.52 -28.35 -21.47
CA VAL A 450 -43.85 -28.30 -22.12
C VAL A 450 -44.13 -29.51 -23.02
N ARG A 451 -43.11 -30.28 -23.43
CA ARG A 451 -43.27 -31.40 -24.39
C ARG A 451 -44.00 -32.65 -23.85
N ASN A 452 -44.30 -32.73 -22.54
CA ASN A 452 -44.93 -33.90 -21.90
C ASN A 452 -46.40 -33.71 -21.48
N VAL A 453 -47.10 -32.65 -21.94
CA VAL A 453 -48.54 -32.44 -21.63
C VAL A 453 -49.44 -32.42 -22.89
N MET A 454 -48.87 -32.47 -24.09
CA MET A 454 -49.63 -32.65 -25.34
C MET A 454 -49.18 -33.85 -26.16
N GLN A 455 -49.48 -35.06 -25.66
CA GLN A 455 -49.87 -36.21 -26.49
C GLN A 455 -50.37 -37.36 -25.59
N ASN A 456 -51.60 -37.22 -25.10
CA ASN A 456 -52.38 -38.35 -24.60
C ASN A 456 -53.85 -38.17 -25.00
N VAL A 457 -54.09 -38.20 -26.32
CA VAL A 457 -55.41 -38.43 -26.90
C VAL A 457 -55.30 -39.64 -27.82
N GLN A 458 -56.04 -40.69 -27.44
CA GLN A 458 -56.41 -41.89 -28.20
C GLN A 458 -55.42 -43.07 -28.36
N SER A 459 -55.97 -44.25 -28.00
CA SER A 459 -55.67 -45.63 -28.44
C SER A 459 -54.69 -46.54 -27.65
N ILE A 460 -55.29 -47.33 -26.76
CA ILE A 460 -54.94 -48.73 -26.39
C ILE A 460 -55.29 -49.65 -27.60
N PRO A 461 -54.76 -50.89 -27.83
CA PRO A 461 -53.72 -51.69 -27.13
C PRO A 461 -52.58 -52.27 -28.03
N SER A 462 -51.50 -52.84 -27.44
CA SER A 462 -51.31 -54.33 -27.36
C SER A 462 -49.85 -54.87 -27.25
N LYS A 463 -49.70 -55.85 -26.35
CA LYS A 463 -48.85 -57.08 -26.40
C LYS A 463 -47.32 -57.04 -26.65
N LYS A 464 -46.63 -57.60 -25.64
CA LYS A 464 -45.59 -58.67 -25.69
C LYS A 464 -44.07 -58.35 -25.76
N LYS A 465 -43.38 -59.03 -24.81
CA LYS A 465 -42.12 -59.82 -24.95
C LYS A 465 -40.71 -59.18 -24.75
N THR A 466 -40.23 -59.34 -23.51
CA THR A 466 -39.05 -60.15 -23.08
C THR A 466 -37.61 -59.96 -23.65
N LYS A 467 -36.67 -60.11 -22.70
CA LYS A 467 -35.22 -60.48 -22.76
C LYS A 467 -34.21 -59.31 -22.79
N SER A 468 -32.94 -59.46 -22.34
CA SER A 468 -32.24 -60.30 -21.32
C SER A 468 -30.71 -60.08 -21.48
N VAL A 469 -29.87 -60.57 -20.52
CA VAL A 469 -28.38 -60.74 -20.60
C VAL A 469 -27.57 -59.43 -20.42
N LYS A 470 -26.84 -59.19 -19.31
CA LYS A 470 -25.50 -59.71 -18.86
C LYS A 470 -24.33 -59.22 -19.79
N THR A 471 -23.06 -59.00 -19.38
CA THR A 471 -22.23 -59.61 -18.30
C THR A 471 -20.89 -58.84 -18.00
N THR A 472 -20.52 -58.68 -16.71
CA THR A 472 -19.18 -58.86 -16.04
C THR A 472 -17.82 -58.16 -16.38
N ARG A 473 -17.11 -57.80 -15.27
CA ARG A 473 -15.66 -58.02 -14.90
C ARG A 473 -14.55 -57.16 -15.60
N THR A 474 -13.33 -56.92 -15.07
CA THR A 474 -12.57 -57.42 -13.87
C THR A 474 -11.56 -56.38 -13.27
N ARG A 475 -10.72 -56.80 -12.30
CA ARG A 475 -9.83 -56.05 -11.36
C ARG A 475 -8.37 -56.58 -11.43
N VAL A 476 -7.33 -55.75 -11.25
CA VAL A 476 -5.91 -56.15 -10.94
C VAL A 476 -5.22 -55.10 -10.02
N GLN A 477 -4.15 -55.47 -9.29
CA GLN A 477 -3.46 -54.66 -8.25
C GLN A 477 -1.97 -55.08 -8.03
N LYS A 478 -1.14 -54.17 -7.45
CA LYS A 478 0.13 -54.35 -6.64
C LYS A 478 1.56 -54.00 -7.19
N HIS A 479 2.24 -53.14 -6.40
CA HIS A 479 3.63 -53.15 -5.86
C HIS A 479 4.93 -53.04 -6.71
N ALA A 480 5.87 -52.19 -6.23
CA ALA A 480 7.33 -52.42 -6.07
C ALA A 480 7.97 -51.35 -5.13
N ASN A 481 9.25 -51.47 -4.71
CA ASN A 481 9.84 -50.79 -3.52
C ASN A 481 11.39 -50.60 -3.61
N ILE A 482 12.03 -49.81 -2.69
CA ILE A 482 13.50 -49.84 -2.29
C ILE A 482 14.52 -49.30 -3.35
N LEU A 483 15.68 -48.64 -3.11
CA LEU A 483 16.51 -48.13 -1.96
C LEU A 483 17.52 -47.02 -2.43
N MET A 484 18.02 -46.10 -1.56
CA MET A 484 19.48 -45.73 -1.46
C MET A 484 19.85 -44.70 -0.34
N LYS A 485 21.08 -44.79 0.21
CA LYS A 485 21.67 -43.91 1.25
C LYS A 485 22.88 -43.10 0.73
N LYS A 486 23.08 -41.87 1.23
CA LYS A 486 24.41 -41.30 1.59
C LYS A 486 24.25 -39.99 2.37
N LEU A 487 24.91 -39.89 3.53
CA LEU A 487 25.05 -38.66 4.32
C LEU A 487 26.48 -38.14 4.17
N VAL A 488 26.64 -36.85 3.86
CA VAL A 488 27.93 -36.17 3.76
C VAL A 488 27.88 -34.96 4.69
N TRP A 489 28.93 -34.79 5.50
CA TRP A 489 29.10 -33.64 6.39
C TRP A 489 29.41 -32.38 5.57
N PHE A 490 28.78 -31.26 5.90
CA PHE A 490 29.14 -29.95 5.35
C PHE A 490 29.38 -28.93 6.47
N ASP A 491 30.48 -28.19 6.30
CA ASP A 491 30.94 -27.15 7.20
C ASP A 491 30.15 -25.85 6.99
N ILE A 492 29.90 -25.09 8.07
CA ILE A 492 28.91 -24.01 8.07
C ILE A 492 29.49 -22.76 7.39
N SER A 493 29.15 -22.56 6.12
CA SER A 493 29.60 -21.42 5.32
C SER A 493 28.54 -20.32 5.23
N THR A 494 28.94 -19.08 5.56
CA THR A 494 28.08 -17.89 5.59
C THR A 494 27.67 -17.41 4.19
N VAL A 495 26.44 -16.93 4.03
CA VAL A 495 26.04 -16.15 2.84
C VAL A 495 26.72 -14.78 2.92
N VAL A 496 27.60 -14.46 1.96
CA VAL A 496 28.29 -13.18 1.90
C VAL A 496 27.45 -12.19 1.11
N ILE A 497 26.74 -11.31 1.83
CA ILE A 497 25.90 -10.25 1.25
C ILE A 497 26.78 -9.06 0.90
N GLY A 498 26.83 -8.70 -0.39
CA GLY A 498 27.50 -7.48 -0.85
C GLY A 498 26.49 -6.37 -1.11
N ILE A 499 26.59 -5.24 -0.41
CA ILE A 499 25.75 -4.06 -0.66
C ILE A 499 26.60 -2.99 -1.36
N ASN A 500 26.24 -2.67 -2.61
CA ASN A 500 26.77 -1.51 -3.31
C ASN A 500 25.87 -0.31 -3.04
N ILE A 501 26.46 0.82 -2.62
CA ILE A 501 25.73 2.07 -2.37
C ILE A 501 25.95 3.00 -3.56
N SER A 502 24.87 3.56 -4.10
CA SER A 502 24.94 4.65 -5.09
C SER A 502 24.21 5.88 -4.55
N LEU A 503 24.94 6.99 -4.46
CA LEU A 503 24.42 8.27 -3.97
C LEU A 503 24.12 9.19 -5.17
N SER A 504 22.84 9.44 -5.42
CA SER A 504 22.39 10.42 -6.41
C SER A 504 22.39 11.82 -5.81
N MET A 505 23.44 12.61 -6.06
CA MET A 505 23.43 14.05 -5.74
C MET A 505 22.45 14.80 -6.65
N CYS A 506 21.38 15.36 -6.06
CA CYS A 506 20.47 16.24 -6.78
C CYS A 506 21.12 17.63 -7.00
N ARG A 507 21.93 17.76 -8.06
CA ARG A 507 22.50 19.06 -8.47
C ARG A 507 21.39 20.01 -8.94
N ARG A 508 20.97 20.94 -8.07
CA ARG A 508 20.32 22.18 -8.52
C ARG A 508 21.28 22.91 -9.47
N LYS A 509 20.90 23.05 -10.74
CA LYS A 509 21.58 23.98 -11.66
C LYS A 509 21.22 25.41 -11.27
N SER A 510 22.05 26.04 -10.45
CA SER A 510 22.08 27.50 -10.34
C SER A 510 22.53 28.08 -11.68
N ARG A 511 21.58 28.58 -12.48
CA ARG A 511 21.90 29.49 -13.59
C ARG A 511 22.27 30.85 -12.98
N VAL A 512 23.55 31.04 -12.70
CA VAL A 512 24.10 32.39 -12.55
C VAL A 512 24.05 33.06 -13.93
N PRO A 513 23.39 34.21 -14.11
CA PRO A 513 23.49 34.97 -15.35
C PRO A 513 24.92 35.52 -15.47
N GLN A 514 25.62 35.18 -16.55
CA GLN A 514 26.80 35.95 -16.94
C GLN A 514 26.30 37.28 -17.50
N MET A 515 26.45 38.36 -16.74
CA MET A 515 26.38 39.71 -17.30
C MET A 515 27.69 40.02 -18.03
N LEU A 516 27.54 40.63 -19.20
CA LEU A 516 28.54 41.33 -19.98
C LEU A 516 28.11 42.81 -20.05
#